data_AF-A0A7S7RMQ7-F1
#
_entry.id   AF-A0A7S7RMQ7-F1
#
_cell.length_a   1.000
_cell.length_b   1.000
_cell.length_c   1.000
_cell.angle_alpha   90.00
_cell.angle_beta   90.00
_cell.angle_gamma   90.00
#
_symmetry.space_group_name_H-M   'P 1'
#
loop_
_entity.id
_entity.type
_entity.pdbx_description
1 polymer ?
#
loop_
_entity_poly.entity_id
_entity_poly.type
_entity_poly.pdbx_seq_one_letter_code
_entity_poly.pdbx_strand_id
1 'polypeptide(L)'
;MKINKLYIGVFLILGLLAIGLVFSKKNDTNSGKVPKISTLKEVVVNEIQDVNVTDVLTPTEIIVEPFVEVENVVAETTQLVSPIKKVAKKAVKAKSSFKAEQITHKGKKYLTVESPYTERVWLDRNLGASKVCSSYKDESCYGDHYQWGRSSDGHQNASSTTASEQATDVNMAGVSFITTSTSPYDWTESDNSGKQRATNWSKADGTSVCPVGYRVPTIVELESETTGSSKGMPNNKAAYANFLKFPSAGNSFYGAGSSGNMGSSGFVWSSDSNGSLSGALHFSSSAAYIGYDARALGYSVRCIQDKTLPTASKTANAGVDQTVMDGTTVKLTASGGSNSKGTIASYMWKENAKVLSTKKSFSKSDFSLGVHNITLTVVYKDGTSSSDKVIVTVVEFISKTITHQNLEYKTLLSPHTKRVWLDRNLGAIRVCKALYDKSCYGDYYQWGRNSDGHQKGKSFKTSLMSTDLKSAGNNFITDYGKNSYDWTVLDSDGRLRSENWSKTDGSSICPVGYRVPTLAELRGETISISNAKSNNTELYKSFLKFPSSGFRSGESGSLDGRGSYGVVWSSSAKGAYSSALHFSSNDADIGNLNRADGATVRCIGE
;
A
#
# COMPACT_ATOMS: atom_id res chain seq x y z
N MET A 1 -13.89 -6.72 -23.15
CA MET A 1 -14.56 -7.91 -22.58
C MET A 1 -13.47 -8.94 -22.28
N LYS A 2 -12.98 -9.00 -21.04
CA LYS A 2 -11.96 -9.97 -20.60
C LYS A 2 -12.51 -10.69 -19.38
N ILE A 3 -12.64 -12.01 -19.53
CA ILE A 3 -13.09 -12.96 -18.52
C ILE A 3 -12.09 -12.89 -17.35
N ASN A 4 -12.61 -12.58 -16.17
CA ASN A 4 -11.84 -12.30 -14.96
C ASN A 4 -11.14 -13.60 -14.51
N LYS A 5 -9.88 -13.55 -14.07
CA LYS A 5 -9.07 -14.73 -13.65
C LYS A 5 -9.71 -15.57 -12.52
N LEU A 6 -10.76 -15.06 -11.87
CA LEU A 6 -11.63 -15.80 -10.95
C LEU A 6 -12.42 -16.92 -11.67
N TYR A 7 -12.81 -16.72 -12.92
CA TYR A 7 -13.53 -17.72 -13.74
C TYR A 7 -12.62 -18.90 -14.12
N ILE A 8 -11.35 -18.65 -14.44
CA ILE A 8 -10.40 -19.73 -14.80
C ILE A 8 -10.08 -20.58 -13.57
N GLY A 9 -9.90 -19.97 -12.39
CA GLY A 9 -9.67 -20.69 -11.14
C GLY A 9 -10.85 -21.59 -10.75
N VAL A 10 -12.09 -21.11 -10.89
CA VAL A 10 -13.30 -21.90 -10.57
C VAL A 10 -13.50 -23.06 -11.55
N PHE A 11 -13.22 -22.88 -12.85
CA PHE A 11 -13.30 -23.95 -13.84
C PHE A 11 -12.17 -24.99 -13.70
N LEU A 12 -10.95 -24.59 -13.32
CA LEU A 12 -9.84 -25.52 -13.03
C LEU A 12 -10.11 -26.34 -11.76
N ILE A 13 -10.67 -25.72 -10.72
CA ILE A 13 -11.07 -26.41 -9.48
C ILE A 13 -12.20 -27.43 -9.77
N LEU A 14 -13.19 -27.08 -10.60
CA LEU A 14 -14.25 -27.99 -11.03
C LEU A 14 -13.75 -29.11 -11.95
N GLY A 15 -12.74 -28.85 -12.79
CA GLY A 15 -12.08 -29.86 -13.62
C GLY A 15 -11.25 -30.86 -12.81
N LEU A 16 -10.49 -30.38 -11.81
CA LEU A 16 -9.71 -31.23 -10.90
C LEU A 16 -10.61 -32.07 -9.97
N LEU A 17 -11.74 -31.51 -9.52
CA LEU A 17 -12.78 -32.26 -8.78
C LEU A 17 -13.41 -33.38 -9.65
N ALA A 18 -13.65 -33.12 -10.94
CA ALA A 18 -14.17 -34.13 -11.86
C ALA A 18 -13.16 -35.25 -12.16
N ILE A 19 -11.87 -34.91 -12.30
CA ILE A 19 -10.78 -35.89 -12.52
C ILE A 19 -10.54 -36.74 -11.25
N GLY A 20 -10.57 -36.12 -10.06
CA GLY A 20 -10.45 -36.84 -8.77
C GLY A 20 -11.58 -37.84 -8.52
N LEU A 21 -12.82 -37.50 -8.92
CA LEU A 21 -13.97 -38.42 -8.87
C LEU A 21 -13.82 -39.60 -9.84
N VAL A 22 -13.18 -39.40 -10.99
CA VAL A 22 -12.92 -40.47 -11.98
C VAL A 22 -11.80 -41.42 -11.52
N PHE A 23 -10.73 -40.91 -10.89
CA PHE A 23 -9.66 -41.74 -10.33
C PHE A 23 -10.09 -42.52 -9.07
N SER A 24 -10.93 -41.93 -8.21
CA SER A 24 -11.47 -42.61 -7.02
C SER A 24 -12.37 -43.80 -7.40
N LYS A 25 -13.08 -43.73 -8.53
CA LYS A 25 -13.88 -44.85 -9.06
C LYS A 25 -13.05 -45.97 -9.69
N LYS A 26 -11.81 -45.69 -10.11
CA LYS A 26 -10.93 -46.67 -10.78
C LYS A 26 -10.17 -47.57 -9.79
N ASN A 27 -10.02 -47.13 -8.54
CA ASN A 27 -9.27 -47.86 -7.49
C ASN A 27 -10.14 -48.66 -6.51
N ASP A 28 -11.47 -48.72 -6.70
CA ASP A 28 -12.37 -49.45 -5.80
C ASP A 28 -13.27 -50.45 -6.54
N THR A 29 -12.67 -51.25 -7.42
CA THR A 29 -13.37 -52.40 -8.02
C THR A 29 -13.32 -53.66 -7.17
N ASN A 30 -12.88 -53.61 -5.90
CA ASN A 30 -12.77 -54.81 -5.05
C ASN A 30 -13.35 -54.71 -3.63
N SER A 31 -14.15 -53.69 -3.31
CA SER A 31 -14.95 -53.76 -2.07
C SER A 31 -16.32 -53.10 -2.27
N GLY A 32 -17.38 -53.90 -2.28
CA GLY A 32 -18.76 -53.45 -2.55
C GLY A 32 -19.38 -52.60 -1.43
N LYS A 33 -18.74 -51.51 -1.01
CA LYS A 33 -19.29 -50.54 -0.04
C LYS A 33 -18.97 -49.11 -0.45
N VAL A 34 -19.99 -48.39 -0.92
CA VAL A 34 -19.93 -46.93 -1.16
C VAL A 34 -19.73 -46.20 0.19
N PRO A 35 -18.70 -45.34 0.35
CA PRO A 35 -18.55 -44.54 1.56
C PRO A 35 -19.61 -43.43 1.62
N LYS A 36 -20.21 -43.20 2.80
CA LYS A 36 -21.11 -42.07 3.04
C LYS A 36 -20.31 -40.74 2.95
N ILE A 37 -20.87 -39.76 2.24
CA ILE A 37 -20.30 -38.42 1.96
C ILE A 37 -19.91 -37.60 3.21
N SER A 38 -20.32 -38.00 4.41
CA SER A 38 -20.01 -37.28 5.66
C SER A 38 -18.54 -37.36 6.10
N THR A 39 -17.76 -38.34 5.61
CA THR A 39 -16.35 -38.55 6.04
C THR A 39 -15.30 -37.91 5.12
N LEU A 40 -15.69 -37.25 4.02
CA LEU A 40 -14.74 -36.62 3.07
C LEU A 40 -14.43 -35.15 3.38
N LYS A 41 -15.01 -34.56 4.45
CA LYS A 41 -14.72 -33.18 4.84
C LYS A 41 -13.35 -32.98 5.50
N GLU A 42 -12.74 -34.02 6.04
CA GLU A 42 -11.48 -33.89 6.81
C GLU A 42 -10.21 -34.24 6.02
N VAL A 43 -10.30 -34.76 4.79
CA VAL A 43 -9.12 -35.22 4.03
C VAL A 43 -8.61 -34.19 3.02
N VAL A 44 -9.43 -33.22 2.57
CA VAL A 44 -9.07 -32.29 1.48
C VAL A 44 -8.55 -30.92 1.99
N VAL A 45 -7.90 -30.88 3.15
CA VAL A 45 -7.26 -29.64 3.65
C VAL A 45 -5.73 -29.69 3.60
N ASN A 46 -5.12 -30.86 3.40
CA ASN A 46 -3.66 -30.98 3.35
C ASN A 46 -3.23 -31.70 2.07
N GLU A 47 -3.08 -30.95 0.96
CA GLU A 47 -2.18 -31.24 -0.19
C GLU A 47 -2.61 -30.41 -1.42
N ILE A 48 -2.38 -29.09 -1.41
CA ILE A 48 -2.13 -28.31 -2.65
C ILE A 48 -1.12 -27.21 -2.29
N GLN A 49 0.16 -27.57 -2.24
CA GLN A 49 1.24 -26.62 -2.51
C GLN A 49 2.02 -27.15 -3.72
N ASP A 50 2.37 -26.21 -4.60
CA ASP A 50 3.25 -26.34 -5.76
C ASP A 50 2.67 -26.94 -7.06
N VAL A 51 2.09 -26.07 -7.89
CA VAL A 51 2.18 -26.22 -9.35
C VAL A 51 2.67 -24.90 -9.96
N ASN A 52 3.94 -24.92 -10.39
CA ASN A 52 4.60 -23.90 -11.18
C ASN A 52 4.20 -24.11 -12.65
N VAL A 53 3.62 -23.11 -13.32
CA VAL A 53 3.20 -23.21 -14.73
C VAL A 53 4.22 -22.51 -15.61
N THR A 54 5.21 -23.27 -16.06
CA THR A 54 5.95 -22.99 -17.29
C THR A 54 6.01 -24.29 -18.09
N ASP A 55 5.07 -24.46 -19.01
CA ASP A 55 5.39 -24.88 -20.37
C ASP A 55 4.14 -24.88 -21.25
N VAL A 56 4.30 -24.24 -22.41
CA VAL A 56 3.35 -24.18 -23.51
C VAL A 56 3.55 -25.45 -24.33
N LEU A 57 2.52 -26.29 -24.46
CA LEU A 57 2.46 -27.29 -25.53
C LEU A 57 1.17 -27.13 -26.33
N THR A 58 1.37 -27.01 -27.64
CA THR A 58 0.38 -26.84 -28.70
C THR A 58 -0.44 -28.11 -28.96
N PRO A 59 -1.66 -28.02 -29.51
CA PRO A 59 -2.54 -29.16 -29.66
C PRO A 59 -2.23 -29.96 -30.94
N THR A 60 -2.10 -31.28 -30.80
CA THR A 60 -2.32 -32.25 -31.89
C THR A 60 -3.32 -33.31 -31.45
N GLU A 61 -4.11 -33.75 -32.43
CA GLU A 61 -5.36 -34.50 -32.36
C GLU A 61 -5.32 -35.79 -31.54
N ILE A 62 -6.40 -36.05 -30.78
CA ILE A 62 -6.77 -37.40 -30.35
C ILE A 62 -8.21 -37.65 -30.81
N ILE A 63 -8.33 -38.69 -31.63
CA ILE A 63 -9.53 -39.24 -32.25
C ILE A 63 -10.47 -39.77 -31.16
N VAL A 64 -11.75 -39.43 -31.25
CA VAL A 64 -12.83 -39.98 -30.41
C VAL A 64 -13.46 -41.15 -31.16
N GLU A 65 -13.57 -42.30 -30.50
CA GLU A 65 -14.55 -43.34 -30.84
C GLU A 65 -15.41 -43.70 -29.62
N PRO A 66 -16.65 -44.16 -29.83
CA PRO A 66 -17.79 -43.75 -29.02
C PRO A 66 -18.19 -44.81 -27.99
N PHE A 67 -18.71 -44.39 -26.84
CA PHE A 67 -19.65 -45.23 -26.11
C PHE A 67 -20.73 -44.42 -25.38
N VAL A 68 -21.93 -44.95 -25.49
CA VAL A 68 -23.25 -44.40 -25.19
C VAL A 68 -23.52 -44.43 -23.69
N GLU A 69 -23.92 -43.28 -23.12
CA GLU A 69 -24.92 -43.09 -22.05
C GLU A 69 -24.83 -41.64 -21.51
N VAL A 70 -25.42 -40.68 -22.20
CA VAL A 70 -25.58 -39.30 -21.71
C VAL A 70 -27.00 -38.83 -21.95
N GLU A 71 -27.96 -39.37 -21.21
CA GLU A 71 -29.27 -38.70 -21.05
C GLU A 71 -29.67 -38.51 -19.58
N ASN A 72 -29.13 -39.28 -18.63
CA ASN A 72 -29.51 -39.13 -17.21
C ASN A 72 -28.61 -38.19 -16.38
N VAL A 73 -27.46 -37.76 -16.89
CA VAL A 73 -26.57 -36.80 -16.17
C VAL A 73 -26.99 -35.34 -16.40
N VAL A 74 -27.72 -35.05 -17.50
CA VAL A 74 -28.15 -33.69 -17.86
C VAL A 74 -29.37 -33.24 -17.03
N ALA A 75 -30.20 -34.18 -16.56
CA ALA A 75 -31.40 -33.85 -15.80
C ALA A 75 -31.10 -33.37 -14.37
N GLU A 76 -30.18 -34.00 -13.63
CA GLU A 76 -29.85 -33.61 -12.25
C GLU A 76 -28.96 -32.36 -12.17
N THR A 77 -28.13 -32.10 -13.18
CA THR A 77 -27.34 -30.86 -13.25
C THR A 77 -28.20 -29.62 -13.54
N THR A 78 -29.41 -29.78 -14.07
CA THR A 78 -30.29 -28.64 -14.40
C THR A 78 -31.09 -28.14 -13.18
N GLN A 79 -31.33 -28.97 -12.16
CA GLN A 79 -32.02 -28.55 -10.92
C GLN A 79 -31.12 -27.77 -9.94
N LEU A 80 -29.79 -27.94 -9.97
CA LEU A 80 -28.83 -27.21 -9.12
C LEU A 80 -28.41 -25.84 -9.70
N VAL A 81 -28.61 -25.60 -10.99
CA VAL A 81 -28.19 -24.35 -11.66
C VAL A 81 -29.24 -23.23 -11.57
N SER A 82 -30.52 -23.57 -11.35
CA SER A 82 -31.61 -22.60 -11.24
C SER A 82 -31.49 -21.68 -10.01
N PRO A 83 -31.16 -22.19 -8.80
CA PRO A 83 -30.94 -21.34 -7.62
C PRO A 83 -29.69 -20.48 -7.76
N ILE A 84 -28.61 -21.03 -8.36
CA ILE A 84 -27.32 -20.35 -8.54
C ILE A 84 -27.43 -19.22 -9.58
N LYS A 85 -28.17 -19.40 -10.68
CA LYS A 85 -28.48 -18.30 -11.62
C LYS A 85 -29.34 -17.21 -10.97
N LYS A 86 -30.24 -17.57 -10.03
CA LYS A 86 -31.08 -16.62 -9.29
C LYS A 86 -30.26 -15.83 -8.26
N VAL A 87 -29.33 -16.48 -7.56
CA VAL A 87 -28.36 -15.84 -6.64
C VAL A 87 -27.34 -15.00 -7.40
N ALA A 88 -26.84 -15.46 -8.55
CA ALA A 88 -25.95 -14.69 -9.41
C ALA A 88 -26.65 -13.47 -10.03
N LYS A 89 -27.91 -13.59 -10.49
CA LYS A 89 -28.70 -12.42 -10.93
C LYS A 89 -29.02 -11.47 -9.77
N LYS A 90 -29.26 -11.98 -8.55
CA LYS A 90 -29.46 -11.15 -7.35
C LYS A 90 -28.16 -10.48 -6.88
N ALA A 91 -27.00 -11.12 -7.06
CA ALA A 91 -25.67 -10.56 -6.78
C ALA A 91 -25.21 -9.56 -7.86
N VAL A 92 -25.54 -9.79 -9.14
CA VAL A 92 -25.33 -8.82 -10.23
C VAL A 92 -26.24 -7.60 -10.04
N LYS A 93 -27.48 -7.79 -9.57
CA LYS A 93 -28.41 -6.70 -9.25
C LYS A 93 -28.10 -5.98 -7.93
N ALA A 94 -27.37 -6.62 -7.00
CA ALA A 94 -26.90 -6.03 -5.74
C ALA A 94 -25.51 -5.37 -5.83
N LYS A 95 -24.72 -5.63 -6.89
CA LYS A 95 -23.47 -4.89 -7.18
C LYS A 95 -23.60 -3.81 -8.26
N SER A 96 -24.80 -3.60 -8.81
CA SER A 96 -25.08 -2.54 -9.79
C SER A 96 -25.83 -1.34 -9.20
N SER A 97 -25.81 -1.13 -7.88
CA SER A 97 -26.49 0.00 -7.23
C SER A 97 -25.62 0.87 -6.33
N PHE A 98 -24.30 0.89 -6.52
CA PHE A 98 -23.54 2.07 -6.11
C PHE A 98 -23.92 3.20 -7.05
N LYS A 99 -24.84 4.06 -6.62
CA LYS A 99 -24.96 5.39 -7.22
C LYS A 99 -23.65 6.10 -6.91
N ALA A 100 -22.73 6.12 -7.88
CA ALA A 100 -21.59 7.03 -7.84
C ALA A 100 -22.16 8.45 -7.64
N GLU A 101 -21.66 9.15 -6.63
CA GLU A 101 -22.07 10.53 -6.38
C GLU A 101 -21.74 11.35 -7.63
N GLN A 102 -22.75 12.01 -8.20
CA GLN A 102 -22.58 12.78 -9.43
C GLN A 102 -22.15 14.20 -9.05
N ILE A 103 -20.90 14.53 -9.34
CA ILE A 103 -20.30 15.83 -9.00
C ILE A 103 -20.43 16.75 -10.20
N THR A 104 -20.98 17.94 -9.99
CA THR A 104 -21.02 18.98 -11.04
C THR A 104 -19.88 19.96 -10.81
N HIS A 105 -19.02 20.12 -11.81
CA HIS A 105 -17.91 21.06 -11.76
C HIS A 105 -17.77 21.76 -13.10
N LYS A 106 -17.80 23.11 -13.09
CA LYS A 106 -17.69 23.97 -14.29
C LYS A 106 -18.59 23.51 -15.46
N GLY A 107 -19.85 23.16 -15.15
CA GLY A 107 -20.84 22.73 -16.14
C GLY A 107 -20.71 21.28 -16.63
N LYS A 108 -19.70 20.53 -16.21
CA LYS A 108 -19.52 19.10 -16.51
C LYS A 108 -19.97 18.24 -15.33
N LYS A 109 -20.50 17.05 -15.63
CA LYS A 109 -20.90 16.05 -14.65
C LYS A 109 -19.87 14.92 -14.62
N TYR A 110 -19.31 14.69 -13.44
CA TYR A 110 -18.34 13.65 -13.16
C TYR A 110 -18.97 12.58 -12.28
N LEU A 111 -18.52 11.35 -12.43
CA LEU A 111 -18.76 10.29 -11.46
C LEU A 111 -17.48 10.05 -10.66
N THR A 112 -17.59 9.23 -9.63
CA THR A 112 -16.46 8.82 -8.81
C THR A 112 -16.07 7.37 -9.09
N VAL A 113 -14.79 7.07 -8.94
CA VAL A 113 -14.22 5.72 -8.99
C VAL A 113 -13.34 5.51 -7.77
N GLU A 114 -13.55 4.38 -7.08
CA GLU A 114 -12.74 3.97 -5.94
C GLU A 114 -11.55 3.14 -6.41
N SER A 115 -10.38 3.43 -5.85
CA SER A 115 -9.16 2.70 -6.15
C SER A 115 -9.24 1.27 -5.62
N PRO A 116 -8.95 0.25 -6.46
CA PRO A 116 -8.79 -1.13 -6.00
C PRO A 116 -7.47 -1.37 -5.25
N TYR A 117 -6.61 -0.36 -5.12
CA TYR A 117 -5.28 -0.47 -4.52
C TYR A 117 -5.16 0.29 -3.20
N THR A 118 -5.78 1.47 -3.12
CA THR A 118 -5.60 2.42 -2.00
C THR A 118 -6.92 2.77 -1.29
N GLU A 119 -8.07 2.32 -1.83
CA GLU A 119 -9.42 2.70 -1.39
C GLU A 119 -9.69 4.22 -1.51
N ARG A 120 -8.80 4.99 -2.16
CA ARG A 120 -9.00 6.42 -2.42
C ARG A 120 -10.05 6.61 -3.51
N VAL A 121 -10.85 7.66 -3.39
CA VAL A 121 -11.87 8.02 -4.37
C VAL A 121 -11.33 9.07 -5.34
N TRP A 122 -11.56 8.88 -6.63
CA TRP A 122 -11.08 9.74 -7.71
C TRP A 122 -12.23 10.16 -8.61
N LEU A 123 -12.08 11.27 -9.34
CA LEU A 123 -12.99 11.57 -10.44
C LEU A 123 -12.78 10.57 -11.60
N ASP A 124 -13.86 10.16 -12.26
CA ASP A 124 -13.87 9.13 -13.30
C ASP A 124 -13.17 9.52 -14.61
N ARG A 125 -12.94 10.82 -14.85
CA ARG A 125 -12.23 11.37 -16.02
C ARG A 125 -11.44 12.65 -15.67
N ASN A 126 -10.54 13.07 -16.58
CA ASN A 126 -9.77 14.31 -16.44
C ASN A 126 -10.73 15.52 -16.46
N LEU A 127 -10.35 16.62 -15.80
CA LEU A 127 -11.14 17.84 -15.84
C LEU A 127 -11.30 18.33 -17.30
N GLY A 128 -12.50 18.80 -17.65
CA GLY A 128 -12.87 19.24 -18.99
C GLY A 128 -13.45 18.14 -19.90
N ALA A 129 -13.14 16.87 -19.61
CA ALA A 129 -13.51 15.76 -20.48
C ALA A 129 -15.04 15.55 -20.56
N SER A 130 -15.54 15.29 -21.78
CA SER A 130 -16.99 15.14 -22.01
C SER A 130 -17.53 13.75 -21.62
N LYS A 131 -16.70 12.72 -21.73
CA LYS A 131 -17.02 11.32 -21.40
C LYS A 131 -15.82 10.59 -20.78
N VAL A 132 -16.09 9.47 -20.11
CA VAL A 132 -15.04 8.50 -19.77
C VAL A 132 -14.46 7.93 -21.06
N CYS A 133 -13.15 7.70 -21.08
CA CYS A 133 -12.46 7.20 -22.25
C CYS A 133 -12.98 5.84 -22.72
N SER A 134 -13.32 5.78 -24.01
CA SER A 134 -13.64 4.54 -24.73
C SER A 134 -12.42 3.91 -25.42
N SER A 135 -11.36 4.73 -25.59
CA SER A 135 -10.05 4.38 -26.11
C SER A 135 -9.03 5.36 -25.54
N TYR A 136 -7.75 4.97 -25.48
CA TYR A 136 -6.67 5.87 -25.07
C TYR A 136 -6.40 7.02 -26.06
N LYS A 137 -6.99 6.94 -27.27
CA LYS A 137 -6.92 7.96 -28.34
C LYS A 137 -8.24 8.75 -28.52
N ASP A 138 -9.19 8.62 -27.58
CA ASP A 138 -10.49 9.27 -27.69
C ASP A 138 -10.39 10.75 -27.30
N GLU A 139 -10.28 11.64 -28.29
CA GLU A 139 -10.08 13.08 -28.07
C GLU A 139 -11.11 13.71 -27.13
N SER A 140 -12.36 13.27 -27.23
CA SER A 140 -13.44 13.79 -26.41
C SER A 140 -13.35 13.41 -24.92
N CYS A 141 -12.40 12.54 -24.55
CA CYS A 141 -12.11 12.14 -23.17
C CYS A 141 -10.79 12.72 -22.61
N TYR A 142 -10.01 13.46 -23.39
CA TYR A 142 -8.69 13.98 -22.99
C TYR A 142 -8.79 14.96 -21.81
N GLY A 143 -9.81 15.81 -21.84
CA GLY A 143 -9.94 16.93 -20.91
C GLY A 143 -9.12 18.13 -21.34
N ASP A 144 -9.03 19.10 -20.44
CA ASP A 144 -8.36 20.39 -20.66
C ASP A 144 -6.87 20.32 -20.26
N HIS A 145 -6.07 21.27 -20.75
CA HIS A 145 -4.61 21.33 -20.52
C HIS A 145 -4.23 22.54 -19.65
N TYR A 146 -4.03 22.31 -18.35
CA TYR A 146 -3.77 23.37 -17.38
C TYR A 146 -2.29 23.69 -17.25
N GLN A 147 -1.95 24.98 -17.14
CA GLN A 147 -0.63 25.42 -16.70
C GLN A 147 -0.49 25.21 -15.19
N TRP A 148 0.68 24.77 -14.74
CA TRP A 148 0.82 24.22 -13.40
C TRP A 148 0.52 25.26 -12.31
N GLY A 149 -0.30 24.88 -11.31
CA GLY A 149 -0.68 25.74 -10.20
C GLY A 149 -1.79 26.75 -10.45
N ARG A 150 -2.22 26.90 -11.71
CA ARG A 150 -3.20 27.91 -12.13
C ARG A 150 -4.63 27.42 -11.92
N SER A 151 -5.53 28.33 -11.56
CA SER A 151 -6.97 28.05 -11.43
C SER A 151 -7.65 28.02 -12.81
N SER A 152 -8.86 27.47 -12.91
CA SER A 152 -9.61 27.46 -14.18
C SER A 152 -10.17 28.86 -14.51
N ASP A 153 -9.44 29.59 -15.34
CA ASP A 153 -9.78 30.94 -15.83
C ASP A 153 -10.11 30.96 -17.34
N GLY A 154 -9.88 29.86 -18.06
CA GLY A 154 -10.10 29.75 -19.50
C GLY A 154 -8.85 29.38 -20.30
N HIS A 155 -7.65 29.55 -19.72
CA HIS A 155 -6.39 29.23 -20.39
C HIS A 155 -6.24 27.77 -20.78
N GLN A 156 -6.92 26.87 -20.04
CA GLN A 156 -6.80 25.44 -20.24
C GLN A 156 -7.53 24.92 -21.48
N ASN A 157 -8.42 25.73 -22.03
CA ASN A 157 -9.28 25.32 -23.13
C ASN A 157 -8.46 25.26 -24.43
N ALA A 158 -8.70 24.24 -25.26
CA ALA A 158 -8.02 24.10 -26.55
C ALA A 158 -8.22 25.31 -27.50
N SER A 159 -9.26 26.11 -27.27
CA SER A 159 -9.57 27.32 -28.04
C SER A 159 -9.02 28.62 -27.42
N SER A 160 -8.24 28.56 -26.34
CA SER A 160 -7.69 29.76 -25.70
C SER A 160 -6.69 30.47 -26.62
N THR A 161 -6.66 31.80 -26.58
CA THR A 161 -5.57 32.58 -27.18
C THR A 161 -4.28 32.41 -26.40
N THR A 162 -3.14 32.71 -27.03
CA THR A 162 -1.83 32.73 -26.37
C THR A 162 -1.42 34.15 -25.98
N ALA A 163 -0.56 34.27 -24.96
CA ALA A 163 0.11 35.51 -24.57
C ALA A 163 1.57 35.22 -24.25
N SER A 164 2.50 36.11 -24.63
CA SER A 164 3.94 35.92 -24.37
C SER A 164 4.45 36.65 -23.13
N GLU A 165 3.64 37.54 -22.55
CA GLU A 165 3.97 38.25 -21.31
C GLU A 165 3.67 37.35 -20.11
N GLN A 166 4.68 37.09 -19.29
CA GLN A 166 4.52 36.27 -18.09
C GLN A 166 3.68 37.02 -17.04
N ALA A 167 2.83 36.28 -16.32
CA ALA A 167 2.00 36.88 -15.28
C ALA A 167 2.87 37.36 -14.09
N THR A 168 2.58 38.53 -13.55
CA THR A 168 3.25 39.08 -12.35
C THR A 168 2.57 38.70 -11.04
N ASP A 169 1.34 38.15 -11.10
CA ASP A 169 0.59 37.61 -9.97
C ASP A 169 -0.03 36.25 -10.34
N VAL A 170 0.28 35.21 -9.55
CA VAL A 170 -0.26 33.85 -9.72
C VAL A 170 -1.79 33.75 -9.68
N ASN A 171 -2.49 34.75 -9.11
CA ASN A 171 -3.95 34.76 -9.01
C ASN A 171 -4.62 35.57 -10.15
N MET A 172 -3.85 36.35 -10.91
CA MET A 172 -4.36 37.27 -11.94
C MET A 172 -3.61 37.13 -13.27
N ALA A 173 -3.62 35.93 -13.85
CA ALA A 173 -2.90 35.60 -15.08
C ALA A 173 -3.69 35.82 -16.39
N GLY A 174 -4.95 36.30 -16.29
CA GLY A 174 -5.85 36.45 -17.44
C GLY A 174 -6.42 35.11 -17.93
N VAL A 175 -6.91 35.05 -19.16
CA VAL A 175 -7.56 33.84 -19.74
C VAL A 175 -6.75 33.18 -20.85
N SER A 176 -5.65 33.79 -21.27
CA SER A 176 -4.76 33.27 -22.31
C SER A 176 -3.82 32.20 -21.75
N PHE A 177 -3.46 31.23 -22.58
CA PHE A 177 -2.35 30.32 -22.32
C PHE A 177 -1.03 31.09 -22.46
N ILE A 178 -0.24 31.15 -21.39
CA ILE A 178 1.00 31.95 -21.39
C ILE A 178 2.13 31.12 -21.98
N THR A 179 2.70 31.60 -23.08
CA THR A 179 3.89 31.02 -23.70
C THR A 179 5.15 31.76 -23.24
N THR A 180 6.27 31.05 -23.10
CA THR A 180 7.55 31.64 -22.71
C THR A 180 8.71 30.95 -23.44
N SER A 181 9.74 31.71 -23.79
CA SER A 181 11.01 31.18 -24.31
C SER A 181 12.14 31.28 -23.29
N THR A 182 11.85 31.76 -22.08
CA THR A 182 12.84 32.05 -21.04
C THR A 182 12.88 30.94 -20.01
N SER A 183 14.07 30.36 -19.80
CA SER A 183 14.31 29.38 -18.72
C SER A 183 14.04 30.02 -17.35
N PRO A 184 13.35 29.34 -16.41
CA PRO A 184 13.04 27.91 -16.37
C PRO A 184 11.71 27.49 -17.03
N TYR A 185 11.15 28.31 -17.92
CA TYR A 185 9.89 28.08 -18.64
C TYR A 185 8.68 28.02 -17.70
N ASP A 186 8.49 29.10 -16.95
CA ASP A 186 7.33 29.31 -16.09
C ASP A 186 6.35 30.30 -16.75
N TRP A 187 5.06 30.19 -16.46
CA TRP A 187 4.05 31.10 -17.00
C TRP A 187 3.96 32.42 -16.20
N THR A 188 4.68 32.51 -15.09
CA THR A 188 4.71 33.66 -14.19
C THR A 188 6.14 33.98 -13.76
N GLU A 189 6.40 35.25 -13.46
CA GLU A 189 7.64 35.71 -12.81
C GLU A 189 7.55 35.69 -11.28
N SER A 190 6.38 35.34 -10.73
CA SER A 190 6.10 35.26 -9.31
C SER A 190 6.05 33.82 -8.82
N ASP A 191 6.27 33.59 -7.51
CA ASP A 191 6.27 32.26 -6.90
C ASP A 191 7.22 31.25 -7.59
N ASN A 192 8.49 31.65 -7.79
CA ASN A 192 9.53 30.78 -8.38
C ASN A 192 9.68 29.45 -7.63
N SER A 193 9.42 29.44 -6.32
CA SER A 193 9.41 28.21 -5.51
C SER A 193 8.27 27.24 -5.85
N GLY A 194 7.16 27.74 -6.41
CA GLY A 194 5.92 27.00 -6.64
C GLY A 194 5.10 26.75 -5.37
N LYS A 195 5.50 27.26 -4.21
CA LYS A 195 4.86 26.95 -2.92
C LYS A 195 3.43 27.47 -2.84
N GLN A 196 3.16 28.67 -3.36
CA GLN A 196 1.79 29.23 -3.34
C GLN A 196 0.88 28.44 -4.27
N ARG A 197 1.38 28.10 -5.45
CA ARG A 197 0.67 27.30 -6.45
C ARG A 197 0.44 25.84 -6.02
N ALA A 198 1.41 25.19 -5.38
CA ALA A 198 1.23 23.88 -4.75
C ALA A 198 0.15 23.93 -3.66
N THR A 199 0.17 24.98 -2.83
CA THR A 199 -0.86 25.22 -1.80
C THR A 199 -2.23 25.39 -2.44
N ASN A 200 -2.33 26.17 -3.53
CA ASN A 200 -3.58 26.36 -4.26
C ASN A 200 -4.14 25.03 -4.77
N TRP A 201 -3.32 24.22 -5.45
CA TRP A 201 -3.74 22.93 -6.00
C TRP A 201 -4.01 21.83 -4.96
N SER A 202 -3.56 22.04 -3.72
CA SER A 202 -3.87 21.17 -2.59
C SER A 202 -5.21 21.53 -1.91
N LYS A 203 -5.86 22.65 -2.25
CA LYS A 203 -7.14 23.03 -1.64
C LYS A 203 -8.28 22.14 -2.14
N ALA A 204 -9.05 21.61 -1.20
CA ALA A 204 -10.26 20.87 -1.50
C ALA A 204 -11.54 21.73 -1.39
N ASP A 205 -11.46 22.98 -0.92
CA ASP A 205 -12.61 23.88 -0.68
C ASP A 205 -13.37 24.35 -1.93
N GLY A 206 -12.98 23.89 -3.11
CA GLY A 206 -13.56 24.26 -4.39
C GLY A 206 -13.11 25.63 -4.92
N THR A 207 -12.20 26.33 -4.24
CA THR A 207 -11.60 27.58 -4.73
C THR A 207 -10.47 27.35 -5.74
N SER A 208 -9.98 26.12 -5.83
CA SER A 208 -8.93 25.69 -6.76
C SER A 208 -9.50 25.09 -8.05
N VAL A 209 -8.66 24.39 -8.81
CA VAL A 209 -9.00 23.73 -10.08
C VAL A 209 -9.96 22.55 -9.91
N CYS A 210 -9.95 21.88 -8.75
CA CYS A 210 -10.80 20.72 -8.48
C CYS A 210 -12.12 21.12 -7.77
N PRO A 211 -13.18 20.28 -7.86
CA PRO A 211 -14.45 20.54 -7.15
C PRO A 211 -14.32 20.50 -5.63
N VAL A 212 -15.31 21.04 -4.93
CA VAL A 212 -15.43 20.92 -3.47
C VAL A 212 -15.31 19.45 -3.06
N GLY A 213 -14.43 19.15 -2.12
CA GLY A 213 -14.14 17.79 -1.67
C GLY A 213 -12.96 17.13 -2.38
N TYR A 214 -12.41 17.77 -3.41
CA TYR A 214 -11.38 17.19 -4.28
C TYR A 214 -10.24 18.16 -4.50
N ARG A 215 -9.04 17.62 -4.66
CA ARG A 215 -7.82 18.38 -4.96
C ARG A 215 -6.99 17.70 -6.04
N VAL A 216 -5.96 18.37 -6.52
CA VAL A 216 -4.96 17.74 -7.39
C VAL A 216 -4.18 16.73 -6.53
N PRO A 217 -3.90 15.51 -7.04
CA PRO A 217 -3.19 14.48 -6.30
C PRO A 217 -1.71 14.84 -6.13
N THR A 218 -1.09 14.28 -5.11
CA THR A 218 0.37 14.31 -4.99
C THR A 218 1.01 13.28 -5.93
N ILE A 219 2.31 13.41 -6.11
CA ILE A 219 3.13 12.51 -6.89
C ILE A 219 3.10 11.08 -6.32
N VAL A 220 3.09 10.97 -4.98
CA VAL A 220 2.99 9.69 -4.25
C VAL A 220 1.62 9.05 -4.44
N GLU A 221 0.55 9.85 -4.46
CA GLU A 221 -0.80 9.35 -4.73
C GLU A 221 -0.89 8.84 -6.17
N LEU A 222 -0.40 9.59 -7.16
CA LEU A 222 -0.36 9.11 -8.55
C LEU A 222 0.48 7.84 -8.71
N GLU A 223 1.67 7.79 -8.10
CA GLU A 223 2.56 6.63 -8.14
C GLU A 223 1.89 5.38 -7.55
N SER A 224 1.23 5.51 -6.40
CA SER A 224 0.53 4.41 -5.71
C SER A 224 -0.58 3.80 -6.57
N GLU A 225 -1.28 4.62 -7.37
CA GLU A 225 -2.32 4.14 -8.29
C GLU A 225 -1.80 3.58 -9.62
N THR A 226 -0.53 3.87 -9.95
CA THR A 226 0.03 3.62 -11.29
C THR A 226 1.34 2.83 -11.23
N THR A 227 2.48 3.52 -11.18
CA THR A 227 3.83 2.96 -11.35
C THR A 227 4.33 2.17 -10.15
N GLY A 228 3.82 2.46 -8.95
CA GLY A 228 4.15 1.77 -7.69
C GLY A 228 3.19 0.61 -7.32
N SER A 229 2.12 0.38 -8.10
CA SER A 229 1.20 -0.72 -7.86
C SER A 229 1.80 -2.09 -8.25
N SER A 230 1.39 -3.18 -7.59
CA SER A 230 1.86 -4.56 -7.85
C SER A 230 1.55 -5.09 -9.27
N LYS A 231 0.81 -4.30 -10.07
CA LYS A 231 0.49 -4.55 -11.49
C LYS A 231 0.90 -3.38 -12.38
N GLY A 232 2.01 -2.71 -12.02
CA GLY A 232 2.49 -1.43 -12.55
C GLY A 232 2.08 -1.09 -13.97
N MET A 233 1.83 0.19 -14.23
CA MET A 233 1.46 0.74 -15.52
C MET A 233 2.72 0.99 -16.37
N PRO A 234 3.17 0.11 -17.31
CA PRO A 234 4.43 0.31 -18.03
C PRO A 234 4.36 1.26 -19.23
N ASN A 235 3.16 1.57 -19.75
CA ASN A 235 2.98 2.36 -20.98
C ASN A 235 1.54 2.90 -21.07
N ASN A 236 1.27 3.68 -22.11
CA ASN A 236 -0.01 4.32 -22.37
C ASN A 236 -1.20 3.33 -22.53
N LYS A 237 -0.97 2.15 -23.12
CA LYS A 237 -2.01 1.11 -23.21
C LYS A 237 -2.36 0.57 -21.83
N ALA A 238 -1.37 0.38 -20.97
CA ALA A 238 -1.58 0.02 -19.58
C ALA A 238 -2.24 1.15 -18.78
N ALA A 239 -1.91 2.42 -19.07
CA ALA A 239 -2.52 3.59 -18.45
C ALA A 239 -4.02 3.69 -18.72
N TYR A 240 -4.43 3.35 -19.94
CA TYR A 240 -5.83 3.21 -20.28
C TYR A 240 -6.50 1.97 -19.69
N ALA A 241 -5.77 0.86 -19.55
CA ALA A 241 -6.29 -0.36 -18.93
C ALA A 241 -6.38 -0.26 -17.39
N ASN A 242 -5.70 0.71 -16.78
CA ASN A 242 -5.81 1.04 -15.36
C ASN A 242 -7.23 1.50 -15.00
N PHE A 243 -7.62 1.39 -13.72
CA PHE A 243 -8.95 1.76 -13.25
C PHE A 243 -9.28 3.25 -13.49
N LEU A 244 -8.28 4.14 -13.51
CA LEU A 244 -8.43 5.57 -13.82
C LEU A 244 -8.58 5.88 -15.32
N LYS A 245 -8.29 4.89 -16.18
CA LYS A 245 -8.39 4.98 -17.65
C LYS A 245 -7.75 6.23 -18.25
N PHE A 246 -6.49 6.51 -17.91
CA PHE A 246 -5.81 7.70 -18.40
C PHE A 246 -5.66 7.67 -19.95
N PRO A 247 -6.09 8.72 -20.67
CA PRO A 247 -5.89 8.81 -22.11
C PRO A 247 -4.53 9.41 -22.48
N SER A 248 -4.06 9.13 -23.70
CA SER A 248 -2.94 9.83 -24.32
C SER A 248 -3.37 11.22 -24.79
N ALA A 249 -3.66 12.09 -23.83
CA ALA A 249 -4.19 13.45 -24.05
C ALA A 249 -3.20 14.43 -24.68
N GLY A 250 -1.92 14.07 -24.79
CA GLY A 250 -0.88 15.01 -25.21
C GLY A 250 -0.72 16.17 -24.23
N ASN A 251 -0.19 17.28 -24.72
CA ASN A 251 0.10 18.47 -23.93
C ASN A 251 -0.01 19.76 -24.75
N SER A 252 -0.20 20.92 -24.12
CA SER A 252 0.03 22.23 -24.75
C SER A 252 1.47 22.68 -24.51
N PHE A 253 2.19 23.05 -25.57
CA PHE A 253 3.61 23.38 -25.49
C PHE A 253 3.87 24.83 -25.06
N TYR A 254 4.78 25.06 -24.12
CA TYR A 254 5.07 26.40 -23.58
C TYR A 254 5.60 27.40 -24.62
N GLY A 255 6.19 26.95 -25.73
CA GLY A 255 6.74 27.84 -26.76
C GLY A 255 5.74 28.28 -27.84
N ALA A 256 4.59 27.60 -27.96
CA ALA A 256 3.65 27.81 -29.08
C ALA A 256 2.17 27.74 -28.68
N GLY A 257 1.85 27.26 -27.47
CA GLY A 257 0.47 27.03 -27.00
C GLY A 257 -0.26 25.90 -27.74
N SER A 258 0.33 25.31 -28.78
CA SER A 258 -0.26 24.25 -29.59
C SER A 258 -0.22 22.89 -28.88
N SER A 259 -1.22 22.05 -29.19
CA SER A 259 -1.29 20.69 -28.68
C SER A 259 -0.29 19.76 -29.39
N GLY A 260 0.55 19.09 -28.61
CA GLY A 260 1.50 18.07 -29.05
C GLY A 260 1.17 16.68 -28.49
N ASN A 261 1.68 15.63 -29.12
CA ASN A 261 1.65 14.24 -28.64
C ASN A 261 0.27 13.60 -28.42
N MET A 262 -0.82 14.24 -28.85
CA MET A 262 -2.18 13.70 -28.78
C MET A 262 -2.26 12.31 -29.44
N GLY A 263 -2.89 11.36 -28.74
CA GLY A 263 -3.02 9.97 -29.18
C GLY A 263 -1.75 9.11 -29.04
N SER A 264 -0.61 9.71 -28.67
CA SER A 264 0.69 9.04 -28.53
C SER A 264 1.17 8.98 -27.08
N SER A 265 1.12 10.10 -26.38
CA SER A 265 1.55 10.22 -24.98
C SER A 265 0.50 10.93 -24.13
N GLY A 266 0.52 10.70 -22.82
CA GLY A 266 -0.30 11.43 -21.88
C GLY A 266 0.50 11.88 -20.66
N PHE A 267 0.01 12.97 -20.08
CA PHE A 267 0.65 13.67 -18.98
C PHE A 267 -0.43 14.10 -17.98
N VAL A 268 -0.22 13.83 -16.70
CA VAL A 268 -1.16 14.23 -15.63
C VAL A 268 -0.39 14.94 -14.54
N TRP A 269 -0.76 16.18 -14.26
CA TRP A 269 -0.12 16.96 -13.22
C TRP A 269 -0.35 16.41 -11.81
N SER A 270 0.66 16.57 -10.96
CA SER A 270 0.55 16.50 -9.49
C SER A 270 0.55 17.90 -8.86
N SER A 271 0.21 17.98 -7.57
CA SER A 271 0.33 19.21 -6.78
C SER A 271 1.76 19.52 -6.29
N ASP A 272 2.73 18.64 -6.55
CA ASP A 272 4.08 18.76 -6.00
C ASP A 272 4.97 19.70 -6.84
N SER A 273 5.68 20.57 -6.14
CA SER A 273 6.72 21.45 -6.70
C SER A 273 8.11 20.92 -6.36
N ASN A 274 9.05 20.99 -7.29
CA ASN A 274 10.46 20.68 -7.06
C ASN A 274 11.36 21.74 -7.71
N GLY A 275 11.90 22.65 -6.89
CA GLY A 275 12.67 23.79 -7.37
C GLY A 275 11.82 24.67 -8.30
N SER A 276 12.27 24.86 -9.54
CA SER A 276 11.54 25.59 -10.60
C SER A 276 10.61 24.71 -11.44
N LEU A 277 10.59 23.40 -11.19
CA LEU A 277 9.78 22.41 -11.92
C LEU A 277 8.63 21.91 -11.04
N SER A 278 7.75 21.11 -11.62
CA SER A 278 6.61 20.51 -10.93
C SER A 278 6.33 19.09 -11.39
N GLY A 279 5.83 18.24 -10.48
CA GLY A 279 5.72 16.80 -10.69
C GLY A 279 4.56 16.41 -11.62
N ALA A 280 4.80 15.44 -12.51
CA ALA A 280 3.79 14.89 -13.41
C ALA A 280 3.94 13.36 -13.58
N LEU A 281 2.83 12.70 -13.90
CA LEU A 281 2.82 11.34 -14.41
C LEU A 281 2.92 11.38 -15.94
N HIS A 282 3.92 10.67 -16.49
CA HIS A 282 4.16 10.51 -17.92
C HIS A 282 3.82 9.10 -18.35
N PHE A 283 3.25 8.96 -19.54
CA PHE A 283 3.10 7.66 -20.18
C PHE A 283 3.07 7.78 -21.71
N SER A 284 3.87 6.96 -22.37
CA SER A 284 4.00 6.86 -23.83
C SER A 284 3.84 5.40 -24.26
N SER A 285 4.05 5.10 -25.54
CA SER A 285 4.08 3.71 -26.02
C SER A 285 5.18 2.85 -25.39
N SER A 286 6.28 3.47 -24.94
CA SER A 286 7.48 2.77 -24.47
C SER A 286 7.62 2.72 -22.95
N ALA A 287 7.14 3.73 -22.23
CA ALA A 287 7.37 3.84 -20.80
C ALA A 287 6.25 4.60 -20.09
N ALA A 288 6.21 4.46 -18.78
CA ALA A 288 5.44 5.30 -17.90
C ALA A 288 6.20 5.49 -16.58
N TYR A 289 6.26 6.73 -16.12
CA TYR A 289 7.08 7.13 -14.99
C TYR A 289 6.61 8.46 -14.42
N ILE A 290 7.11 8.77 -13.23
CA ILE A 290 6.93 10.05 -12.57
C ILE A 290 8.12 10.96 -12.91
N GLY A 291 7.85 12.18 -13.37
CA GLY A 291 8.86 13.17 -13.76
C GLY A 291 8.56 14.56 -13.19
N TYR A 292 9.42 15.52 -13.51
CA TYR A 292 9.27 16.93 -13.16
C TYR A 292 9.46 17.79 -14.41
N ASP A 293 8.51 18.68 -14.69
CA ASP A 293 8.52 19.50 -15.90
C ASP A 293 8.33 20.98 -15.65
N ALA A 294 8.57 21.75 -16.71
CA ALA A 294 8.35 23.18 -16.78
C ALA A 294 6.87 23.53 -16.53
N ARG A 295 6.64 24.52 -15.68
CA ARG A 295 5.28 24.89 -15.20
C ARG A 295 4.42 25.55 -16.28
N ALA A 296 5.03 26.11 -17.33
CA ALA A 296 4.32 26.68 -18.46
C ALA A 296 3.67 25.63 -19.38
N LEU A 297 3.99 24.33 -19.24
CA LEU A 297 3.33 23.26 -20.00
C LEU A 297 1.86 23.10 -19.60
N GLY A 298 1.02 22.80 -20.58
CA GLY A 298 -0.37 22.44 -20.36
C GLY A 298 -0.52 20.92 -20.28
N TYR A 299 -0.80 20.37 -19.10
CA TYR A 299 -1.13 18.95 -18.93
C TYR A 299 -2.51 18.75 -18.32
N SER A 300 -3.04 17.54 -18.44
CA SER A 300 -4.33 17.20 -17.85
C SER A 300 -4.28 17.19 -16.33
N VAL A 301 -5.40 17.53 -15.71
CA VAL A 301 -5.60 17.40 -14.25
C VAL A 301 -6.64 16.33 -13.97
N ARG A 302 -6.31 15.42 -13.06
CA ARG A 302 -7.23 14.43 -12.48
C ARG A 302 -7.36 14.71 -11.00
N CYS A 303 -8.58 14.81 -10.47
CA CYS A 303 -8.77 15.12 -9.05
C CYS A 303 -9.01 13.87 -8.20
N ILE A 304 -8.46 13.90 -6.99
CA ILE A 304 -8.63 12.90 -5.93
C ILE A 304 -9.45 13.51 -4.79
N GLN A 305 -10.33 12.71 -4.17
CA GLN A 305 -11.10 13.14 -3.01
C GLN A 305 -10.12 13.41 -1.86
N ASP A 306 -10.20 14.59 -1.27
CA ASP A 306 -9.35 14.90 -0.14
C ASP A 306 -9.84 14.12 1.09
N LYS A 307 -8.93 13.43 1.79
CA LYS A 307 -9.28 12.65 2.98
C LYS A 307 -9.72 13.56 4.13
N THR A 308 -9.35 14.85 4.03
CA THR A 308 -9.88 15.95 4.82
C THR A 308 -11.00 16.62 4.04
N LEU A 309 -12.26 16.24 4.30
CA LEU A 309 -13.38 16.93 3.64
C LEU A 309 -13.36 18.44 3.97
N PRO A 310 -13.63 19.29 2.98
CA PRO A 310 -13.71 20.73 3.11
C PRO A 310 -15.15 21.14 3.39
N THR A 311 -15.34 21.79 4.53
CA THR A 311 -16.27 22.89 4.69
C THR A 311 -15.80 23.66 5.91
N ALA A 312 -15.70 24.99 5.80
CA ALA A 312 -15.66 25.88 6.94
C ALA A 312 -17.00 25.82 7.69
N SER A 313 -17.27 24.66 8.29
CA SER A 313 -18.36 24.40 9.19
C SER A 313 -17.80 24.40 10.60
N LYS A 314 -18.68 24.68 11.55
CA LYS A 314 -18.48 24.33 12.95
C LYS A 314 -18.31 22.82 13.00
N THR A 315 -17.06 22.36 12.99
CA THR A 315 -16.74 20.93 12.91
C THR A 315 -16.03 20.52 14.20
N ALA A 316 -16.66 19.62 14.95
CA ALA A 316 -16.01 18.92 16.04
C ALA A 316 -14.89 18.03 15.48
N ASN A 317 -13.85 17.79 16.26
CA ASN A 317 -12.80 16.84 15.90
C ASN A 317 -12.37 16.11 17.17
N ALA A 318 -12.62 14.80 17.19
CA ALA A 318 -12.45 13.87 18.29
C ALA A 318 -11.01 13.34 18.43
N GLY A 319 -10.11 13.74 17.51
CA GLY A 319 -8.76 13.23 17.39
C GLY A 319 -8.68 12.03 16.44
N VAL A 320 -7.46 11.54 16.21
CA VAL A 320 -7.23 10.35 15.38
C VAL A 320 -7.70 9.08 16.09
N ASP A 321 -8.15 8.11 15.30
CA ASP A 321 -8.44 6.75 15.79
C ASP A 321 -7.22 6.16 16.51
N GLN A 322 -7.48 5.47 17.62
CA GLN A 322 -6.43 4.90 18.48
C GLN A 322 -6.56 3.39 18.50
N THR A 323 -5.46 2.69 18.30
CA THR A 323 -5.37 1.26 18.62
C THR A 323 -4.46 1.10 19.82
N VAL A 324 -4.98 0.51 20.88
CA VAL A 324 -4.23 0.27 22.13
C VAL A 324 -4.34 -1.18 22.56
N MET A 325 -3.37 -1.63 23.34
CA MET A 325 -3.47 -2.92 24.02
C MET A 325 -4.40 -2.81 25.21
N ASP A 326 -5.04 -3.92 25.57
CA ASP A 326 -5.80 -4.03 26.81
C ASP A 326 -5.01 -3.52 28.03
N GLY A 327 -5.71 -2.83 28.94
CA GLY A 327 -5.13 -2.17 30.12
C GLY A 327 -4.33 -0.88 29.86
N THR A 328 -4.23 -0.40 28.62
CA THR A 328 -3.55 0.86 28.30
C THR A 328 -4.46 2.07 28.54
N THR A 329 -3.92 3.11 29.18
CA THR A 329 -4.61 4.40 29.31
C THR A 329 -4.68 5.13 27.96
N VAL A 330 -5.90 5.39 27.50
CA VAL A 330 -6.21 6.15 26.28
C VAL A 330 -6.45 7.62 26.65
N LYS A 331 -5.80 8.55 25.95
CA LYS A 331 -6.08 10.00 26.09
C LYS A 331 -6.88 10.48 24.90
N LEU A 332 -8.03 11.07 25.17
CA LEU A 332 -8.93 11.65 24.17
C LEU A 332 -8.90 13.17 24.31
N THR A 333 -8.72 13.87 23.20
CA THR A 333 -8.60 15.33 23.18
C THR A 333 -9.36 15.88 22.00
N ALA A 334 -10.26 16.81 22.26
CA ALA A 334 -11.02 17.50 21.23
C ALA A 334 -10.10 18.49 20.55
N SER A 335 -9.75 18.20 19.30
CA SER A 335 -8.91 19.03 18.44
C SER A 335 -9.75 19.77 17.41
N GLY A 336 -10.76 20.54 17.85
CA GLY A 336 -11.55 21.41 16.97
C GLY A 336 -11.65 22.83 17.50
N GLY A 337 -11.25 23.82 16.69
CA GLY A 337 -11.58 25.23 16.90
C GLY A 337 -10.55 26.31 16.57
N SER A 338 -9.34 26.00 16.09
CA SER A 338 -8.30 27.04 15.87
C SER A 338 -8.46 27.85 14.58
N ASN A 339 -9.43 27.51 13.72
CA ASN A 339 -9.63 28.16 12.42
C ASN A 339 -11.10 28.52 12.15
N SER A 340 -12.01 28.31 13.12
CA SER A 340 -13.46 28.46 12.95
C SER A 340 -13.99 29.71 13.65
N LYS A 341 -14.75 30.57 12.96
CA LYS A 341 -15.41 31.77 13.51
C LYS A 341 -16.52 31.51 14.57
N GLY A 342 -16.48 30.40 15.31
CA GLY A 342 -17.48 30.05 16.34
C GLY A 342 -16.85 29.85 17.72
N THR A 343 -17.33 30.56 18.74
CA THR A 343 -16.91 30.34 20.14
C THR A 343 -17.56 29.08 20.70
N ILE A 344 -16.75 28.14 21.20
CA ILE A 344 -17.24 26.90 21.82
C ILE A 344 -17.85 27.21 23.20
N ALA A 345 -19.03 26.66 23.45
CA ALA A 345 -19.72 26.71 24.73
C ALA A 345 -19.45 25.45 25.58
N SER A 346 -19.48 24.25 24.99
CA SER A 346 -19.29 23.00 25.74
C SER A 346 -18.80 21.83 24.88
N TYR A 347 -18.23 20.82 25.56
CA TYR A 347 -17.83 19.53 24.99
C TYR A 347 -18.61 18.41 25.66
N MET A 348 -18.87 17.33 24.92
CA MET A 348 -19.48 16.12 25.46
C MET A 348 -18.97 14.90 24.72
N TRP A 349 -18.37 13.97 25.45
CA TRP A 349 -17.91 12.68 24.95
C TRP A 349 -18.88 11.60 25.37
N LYS A 350 -19.37 10.81 24.42
CA LYS A 350 -20.27 9.69 24.65
C LYS A 350 -19.76 8.43 23.98
N GLU A 351 -20.02 7.31 24.64
CA GLU A 351 -20.02 6.00 24.02
C GLU A 351 -21.43 5.45 24.13
N ASN A 352 -22.05 5.18 22.98
CA ASN A 352 -23.49 4.88 22.90
C ASN A 352 -24.30 5.98 23.63
N ALA A 353 -25.13 5.62 24.62
CA ALA A 353 -25.89 6.57 25.41
C ALA A 353 -25.13 7.13 26.64
N LYS A 354 -23.98 6.54 27.01
CA LYS A 354 -23.26 6.87 28.25
C LYS A 354 -22.32 8.05 28.04
N VAL A 355 -22.42 9.07 28.88
CA VAL A 355 -21.46 10.19 28.92
C VAL A 355 -20.17 9.72 29.58
N LEU A 356 -19.06 9.85 28.85
CA LEU A 356 -17.71 9.55 29.34
C LEU A 356 -17.05 10.79 29.98
N SER A 357 -17.25 11.97 29.40
CA SER A 357 -16.63 13.22 29.87
C SER A 357 -17.29 14.45 29.24
N THR A 358 -17.19 15.61 29.89
CA THR A 358 -17.56 16.94 29.36
C THR A 358 -16.37 17.88 29.20
N LYS A 359 -15.15 17.38 29.45
CA LYS A 359 -13.91 18.15 29.33
C LYS A 359 -13.41 18.16 27.87
N LYS A 360 -12.66 19.20 27.49
CA LYS A 360 -11.94 19.25 26.21
C LYS A 360 -11.00 18.05 26.02
N SER A 361 -10.37 17.60 27.10
CA SER A 361 -9.54 16.38 27.12
C SER A 361 -9.82 15.55 28.37
N PHE A 362 -9.76 14.22 28.22
CA PHE A 362 -9.79 13.28 29.34
C PHE A 362 -9.00 12.01 29.01
N SER A 363 -8.69 11.22 30.03
CA SER A 363 -8.04 9.91 29.90
C SER A 363 -8.91 8.83 30.53
N LYS A 364 -8.91 7.64 29.94
CA LYS A 364 -9.65 6.46 30.40
C LYS A 364 -8.79 5.21 30.18
N SER A 365 -8.74 4.30 31.16
CA SER A 365 -7.85 3.12 31.17
C SER A 365 -8.58 1.78 31.23
N ASP A 366 -9.91 1.80 31.30
CA ASP A 366 -10.80 0.66 31.47
C ASP A 366 -11.73 0.50 30.25
N PHE A 367 -11.17 0.60 29.04
CA PHE A 367 -11.88 0.15 27.84
C PHE A 367 -11.82 -1.38 27.78
N SER A 368 -12.94 -2.03 27.48
CA SER A 368 -12.98 -3.48 27.27
C SER A 368 -12.30 -3.86 25.94
N LEU A 369 -12.09 -5.14 25.69
CA LEU A 369 -11.65 -5.59 24.37
C LEU A 369 -12.66 -5.23 23.28
N GLY A 370 -12.16 -4.87 22.10
CA GLY A 370 -12.95 -4.61 20.91
C GLY A 370 -12.97 -3.15 20.46
N VAL A 371 -13.96 -2.82 19.64
CA VAL A 371 -14.08 -1.52 18.98
C VAL A 371 -15.02 -0.62 19.77
N HIS A 372 -14.48 0.51 20.25
CA HIS A 372 -15.21 1.54 20.99
C HIS A 372 -15.43 2.75 20.10
N ASN A 373 -16.70 3.05 19.80
CA ASN A 373 -17.08 4.20 18.99
C ASN A 373 -17.41 5.39 19.90
N ILE A 374 -16.45 6.29 20.07
CA ILE A 374 -16.59 7.44 20.97
C ILE A 374 -16.99 8.66 20.15
N THR A 375 -18.16 9.21 20.45
CA THR A 375 -18.67 10.42 19.80
C THR A 375 -18.35 11.64 20.65
N LEU A 376 -17.63 12.60 20.08
CA LEU A 376 -17.52 13.97 20.58
C LEU A 376 -18.67 14.80 20.02
N THR A 377 -19.35 15.55 20.87
CA THR A 377 -20.26 16.64 20.49
C THR A 377 -19.74 17.95 21.06
N VAL A 378 -19.64 18.98 20.22
CA VAL A 378 -19.25 20.35 20.57
C VAL A 378 -20.45 21.26 20.34
N VAL A 379 -20.82 22.05 21.34
CA VAL A 379 -21.86 23.08 21.24
C VAL A 379 -21.20 24.46 21.22
N TYR A 380 -21.69 25.35 20.36
CA TYR A 380 -21.18 26.71 20.19
C TYR A 380 -22.09 27.72 20.90
N LYS A 381 -21.56 28.90 21.21
CA LYS A 381 -22.29 29.95 21.96
C LYS A 381 -23.56 30.45 21.26
N ASP A 382 -23.67 30.28 19.95
CA ASP A 382 -24.88 30.60 19.19
C ASP A 382 -25.90 29.45 19.13
N GLY A 383 -25.74 28.44 19.99
CA GLY A 383 -26.68 27.33 20.15
C GLY A 383 -26.52 26.21 19.13
N THR A 384 -25.70 26.39 18.09
CA THR A 384 -25.42 25.32 17.12
C THR A 384 -24.51 24.24 17.71
N SER A 385 -24.54 23.02 17.17
CA SER A 385 -23.69 21.92 17.60
C SER A 385 -23.10 21.15 16.43
N SER A 386 -21.98 20.47 16.71
CA SER A 386 -21.24 19.64 15.77
C SER A 386 -20.77 18.37 16.46
N SER A 387 -20.61 17.27 15.73
CA SER A 387 -20.11 16.02 16.30
C SER A 387 -19.09 15.34 15.40
N ASP A 388 -18.18 14.61 16.03
CA ASP A 388 -17.17 13.77 15.37
C ASP A 388 -16.96 12.48 16.17
N LYS A 389 -16.42 11.44 15.53
CA LYS A 389 -16.14 10.15 16.17
C LYS A 389 -14.67 9.84 16.15
N VAL A 390 -14.20 9.28 17.26
CA VAL A 390 -12.91 8.61 17.35
C VAL A 390 -13.16 7.15 17.68
N ILE A 391 -12.53 6.27 16.91
CA ILE A 391 -12.58 4.83 17.10
C ILE A 391 -11.39 4.44 17.98
N VAL A 392 -11.69 3.90 19.16
CA VAL A 392 -10.68 3.29 20.02
C VAL A 392 -10.79 1.78 19.87
N THR A 393 -9.81 1.17 19.23
CA THR A 393 -9.73 -0.28 19.11
C THR A 393 -8.82 -0.80 20.21
N VAL A 394 -9.40 -1.51 21.17
CA VAL A 394 -8.64 -2.25 22.17
C VAL A 394 -8.45 -3.66 21.63
N VAL A 395 -7.21 -3.97 21.27
CA VAL A 395 -6.87 -5.30 20.77
C VAL A 395 -6.49 -6.21 21.93
N GLU A 396 -6.97 -7.44 21.83
CA GLU A 396 -6.56 -8.51 22.73
C GLU A 396 -5.10 -8.85 22.48
N PHE A 397 -4.38 -9.04 23.56
CA PHE A 397 -3.10 -9.72 23.51
C PHE A 397 -3.38 -11.20 23.17
N ILE A 398 -3.27 -11.61 21.90
CA ILE A 398 -3.33 -13.04 21.57
C ILE A 398 -2.04 -13.69 22.11
N SER A 399 -1.98 -14.09 23.38
CA SER A 399 -0.84 -14.84 23.93
C SER A 399 -0.99 -16.32 23.63
N LYS A 400 -0.69 -16.77 22.42
CA LYS A 400 -0.08 -18.10 22.34
C LYS A 400 1.37 -17.93 22.75
N THR A 401 1.77 -18.64 23.80
CA THR A 401 3.19 -18.74 24.16
C THR A 401 3.84 -19.73 23.22
N ILE A 402 4.95 -19.33 22.59
CA ILE A 402 5.75 -20.17 21.70
C ILE A 402 7.14 -20.27 22.30
N THR A 403 7.64 -21.48 22.49
CA THR A 403 9.04 -21.67 22.91
C THR A 403 9.91 -21.84 21.68
N HIS A 404 10.95 -21.03 21.55
CA HIS A 404 11.94 -21.11 20.49
C HIS A 404 13.34 -20.81 21.04
N GLN A 405 14.32 -21.69 20.79
CA GLN A 405 15.69 -21.56 21.31
C GLN A 405 15.77 -21.25 22.82
N ASN A 406 14.98 -21.97 23.63
CA ASN A 406 14.88 -21.79 25.09
C ASN A 406 14.36 -20.42 25.56
N LEU A 407 13.75 -19.65 24.66
CA LEU A 407 13.05 -18.41 24.99
C LEU A 407 11.56 -18.59 24.72
N GLU A 408 10.75 -18.10 25.65
CA GLU A 408 9.31 -17.96 25.43
C GLU A 408 9.04 -16.67 24.68
N TYR A 409 8.24 -16.75 23.63
CA TYR A 409 7.71 -15.63 22.87
C TYR A 409 6.21 -15.60 23.03
N LYS A 410 5.64 -14.41 22.91
CA LYS A 410 4.20 -14.23 22.79
C LYS A 410 3.87 -13.79 21.38
N THR A 411 2.64 -14.04 20.96
CA THR A 411 2.16 -13.62 19.65
C THR A 411 1.40 -12.29 19.74
N LEU A 412 1.40 -11.51 18.66
CA LEU A 412 0.70 -10.24 18.50
C LEU A 412 -0.12 -10.29 17.22
N LEU A 413 -1.38 -9.85 17.25
CA LEU A 413 -2.16 -9.66 16.04
C LEU A 413 -1.94 -8.25 15.50
N SER A 414 -1.54 -8.14 14.24
CA SER A 414 -1.42 -6.85 13.57
C SER A 414 -2.77 -6.15 13.52
N PRO A 415 -2.86 -4.88 13.97
CA PRO A 415 -4.07 -4.09 13.80
C PRO A 415 -4.29 -3.69 12.33
N HIS A 416 -3.24 -3.71 11.50
CA HIS A 416 -3.24 -3.24 10.11
C HIS A 416 -3.53 -4.36 9.12
N THR A 417 -2.76 -5.45 9.18
CA THR A 417 -2.79 -6.53 8.18
C THR A 417 -3.54 -7.77 8.67
N LYS A 418 -3.86 -7.82 9.99
CA LYS A 418 -4.40 -9.00 10.69
C LYS A 418 -3.46 -10.21 10.69
N ARG A 419 -2.19 -10.04 10.34
CA ARG A 419 -1.17 -11.08 10.47
C ARG A 419 -0.67 -11.22 11.90
N VAL A 420 -0.22 -12.40 12.25
CA VAL A 420 0.32 -12.69 13.59
C VAL A 420 1.83 -12.48 13.58
N TRP A 421 2.38 -11.86 14.61
CA TRP A 421 3.81 -11.55 14.77
C TRP A 421 4.33 -12.05 16.12
N LEU A 422 5.63 -12.30 16.23
CA LEU A 422 6.25 -12.47 17.54
C LEU A 422 6.37 -11.10 18.27
N ASP A 423 6.22 -11.11 19.59
CA ASP A 423 6.22 -9.90 20.43
C ASP A 423 7.58 -9.20 20.55
N ARG A 424 8.68 -9.88 20.20
CA ARG A 424 10.06 -9.36 20.26
C ARG A 424 10.97 -10.00 19.19
N ASN A 425 12.13 -9.37 18.97
CA ASN A 425 13.13 -9.87 18.02
C ASN A 425 13.63 -11.24 18.47
N LEU A 426 14.04 -12.10 17.53
CA LEU A 426 14.67 -13.37 17.86
C LEU A 426 15.92 -13.16 18.74
N GLY A 427 16.09 -14.00 19.76
CA GLY A 427 17.14 -13.87 20.77
C GLY A 427 16.90 -12.82 21.88
N ALA A 428 15.84 -12.00 21.79
CA ALA A 428 15.53 -11.02 22.82
C ALA A 428 14.90 -11.68 24.06
N ILE A 429 15.36 -11.33 25.26
CA ILE A 429 14.89 -11.97 26.50
C ILE A 429 13.56 -11.39 27.02
N ARG A 430 13.15 -10.22 26.51
CA ARG A 430 11.87 -9.57 26.87
C ARG A 430 11.43 -8.56 25.80
N VAL A 431 10.16 -8.17 25.84
CA VAL A 431 9.64 -7.01 25.09
C VAL A 431 10.35 -5.73 25.55
N CYS A 432 10.62 -4.84 24.61
CA CYS A 432 11.28 -3.57 24.88
C CYS A 432 10.51 -2.72 25.90
N LYS A 433 11.23 -2.29 26.95
CA LYS A 433 10.73 -1.31 27.93
C LYS A 433 11.09 0.14 27.57
N ALA A 434 12.07 0.32 26.70
CA ALA A 434 12.54 1.60 26.17
C ALA A 434 13.18 1.38 24.78
N LEU A 435 13.32 2.46 24.02
CA LEU A 435 13.93 2.45 22.68
C LEU A 435 15.35 1.84 22.67
N TYR A 436 16.11 2.07 23.74
CA TYR A 436 17.51 1.64 23.92
C TYR A 436 17.67 0.50 24.96
N ASP A 437 16.62 -0.29 25.20
CA ASP A 437 16.67 -1.44 26.11
C ASP A 437 17.51 -2.59 25.52
N LYS A 438 18.77 -2.69 25.94
CA LYS A 438 19.73 -3.71 25.47
C LYS A 438 19.20 -5.15 25.61
N SER A 439 18.33 -5.41 26.59
CA SER A 439 17.75 -6.74 26.81
C SER A 439 16.70 -7.14 25.77
N CYS A 440 16.23 -6.20 24.94
CA CYS A 440 15.20 -6.46 23.94
C CYS A 440 15.69 -6.43 22.49
N TYR A 441 16.98 -6.14 22.24
CA TYR A 441 17.52 -5.99 20.89
C TYR A 441 17.43 -7.28 20.08
N GLY A 442 17.71 -8.41 20.72
CA GLY A 442 17.81 -9.71 20.04
C GLY A 442 19.21 -9.99 19.49
N ASP A 443 19.28 -11.03 18.67
CA ASP A 443 20.50 -11.49 18.01
C ASP A 443 20.68 -10.85 16.62
N TYR A 444 21.89 -10.94 16.06
CA TYR A 444 22.31 -10.26 14.82
C TYR A 444 22.68 -11.27 13.72
N TYR A 445 21.68 -11.68 12.94
CA TYR A 445 21.80 -12.73 11.93
C TYR A 445 22.41 -12.20 10.63
N GLN A 446 23.35 -12.96 10.04
CA GLN A 446 23.77 -12.75 8.66
C GLN A 446 22.69 -13.24 7.71
N TRP A 447 22.46 -12.50 6.63
CA TRP A 447 21.25 -12.67 5.83
C TRP A 447 21.16 -14.06 5.20
N GLY A 448 20.01 -14.73 5.35
CA GLY A 448 19.74 -16.06 4.81
C GLY A 448 20.32 -17.25 5.59
N ARG A 449 21.16 -16.99 6.60
CA ARG A 449 21.88 -18.03 7.35
C ARG A 449 21.04 -18.60 8.48
N ASN A 450 21.23 -19.89 8.79
CA ASN A 450 20.61 -20.55 9.94
C ASN A 450 21.31 -20.17 11.27
N SER A 451 20.63 -20.45 12.39
CA SER A 451 21.18 -20.22 13.72
C SER A 451 22.24 -21.27 14.05
N ASP A 452 23.50 -20.88 14.10
CA ASP A 452 24.64 -21.76 14.40
C ASP A 452 25.54 -21.18 15.52
N GLY A 453 25.19 -20.01 16.05
CA GLY A 453 25.96 -19.28 17.06
C GLY A 453 26.58 -17.98 16.53
N HIS A 454 26.71 -17.81 15.21
CA HIS A 454 27.29 -16.60 14.62
C HIS A 454 26.52 -15.34 15.01
N GLN A 455 25.20 -15.45 15.19
CA GLN A 455 24.31 -14.32 15.43
C GLN A 455 24.52 -13.65 16.78
N LYS A 456 25.19 -14.34 17.72
CA LYS A 456 25.46 -13.80 19.05
C LYS A 456 26.45 -12.65 18.94
N GLY A 457 26.13 -11.49 19.52
CA GLY A 457 26.98 -10.29 19.42
C GLY A 457 28.41 -10.42 20.01
N LYS A 458 28.74 -11.55 20.65
CA LYS A 458 30.08 -11.89 21.17
C LYS A 458 30.71 -13.12 20.49
N SER A 459 30.10 -13.68 19.45
CA SER A 459 30.68 -14.81 18.72
C SER A 459 32.02 -14.43 18.09
N PHE A 460 32.88 -15.43 17.92
CA PHE A 460 34.16 -15.25 17.23
C PHE A 460 33.95 -14.83 15.77
N LYS A 461 34.99 -14.24 15.19
CA LYS A 461 34.98 -13.70 13.84
C LYS A 461 35.91 -14.51 12.95
N THR A 462 35.59 -14.61 11.67
CA THR A 462 36.48 -15.15 10.64
C THR A 462 36.33 -14.35 9.36
N SER A 463 37.39 -14.16 8.60
CA SER A 463 37.30 -13.60 7.25
C SER A 463 37.16 -14.69 6.17
N LEU A 464 37.20 -15.98 6.54
CA LEU A 464 37.01 -17.07 5.60
C LEU A 464 35.53 -17.19 5.24
N MET A 465 35.21 -16.91 3.97
CA MET A 465 33.84 -16.99 3.45
C MET A 465 33.38 -18.44 3.36
N SER A 466 32.10 -18.67 3.63
CA SER A 466 31.54 -20.02 3.56
C SER A 466 31.38 -20.49 2.12
N THR A 467 31.70 -21.75 1.88
CA THR A 467 31.39 -22.50 0.64
C THR A 467 30.22 -23.46 0.83
N ASP A 468 29.47 -23.35 1.93
CA ASP A 468 28.26 -24.13 2.22
C ASP A 468 27.19 -23.22 2.86
N LEU A 469 25.98 -23.25 2.32
CA LEU A 469 24.84 -22.46 2.80
C LEU A 469 24.20 -23.06 4.06
N LYS A 470 24.36 -24.36 4.31
CA LYS A 470 23.75 -25.07 5.44
C LYS A 470 24.65 -25.11 6.66
N SER A 471 25.97 -25.21 6.46
CA SER A 471 26.95 -25.38 7.54
C SER A 471 28.13 -24.42 7.43
N ALA A 472 27.91 -23.15 7.74
CA ALA A 472 28.92 -22.09 7.66
C ALA A 472 29.81 -21.94 8.92
N GLY A 473 29.75 -22.89 9.85
CA GLY A 473 30.40 -22.81 11.16
C GLY A 473 29.65 -21.89 12.13
N ASN A 474 30.21 -21.56 13.30
CA ASN A 474 29.56 -20.69 14.30
C ASN A 474 30.20 -19.28 14.40
N ASN A 475 31.19 -18.99 13.56
CA ASN A 475 31.84 -17.69 13.51
C ASN A 475 31.02 -16.70 12.68
N PHE A 476 31.01 -15.44 13.12
CA PHE A 476 30.55 -14.33 12.30
C PHE A 476 31.55 -14.07 11.18
N ILE A 477 31.10 -14.21 9.93
CA ILE A 477 31.97 -14.10 8.77
C ILE A 477 32.06 -12.64 8.33
N THR A 478 33.24 -12.05 8.42
CA THR A 478 33.49 -10.67 8.00
C THR A 478 33.99 -10.60 6.56
N ASP A 479 33.62 -9.56 5.82
CA ASP A 479 34.06 -9.31 4.44
C ASP A 479 35.28 -8.37 4.33
N TYR A 480 35.97 -8.12 5.46
CA TYR A 480 37.15 -7.26 5.56
C TYR A 480 38.15 -7.48 4.41
N GLY A 481 38.37 -6.43 3.61
CA GLY A 481 39.34 -6.41 2.52
C GLY A 481 38.94 -7.22 1.28
N LYS A 482 37.73 -7.79 1.23
CA LYS A 482 37.23 -8.60 0.10
C LYS A 482 36.18 -7.88 -0.74
N ASN A 483 35.51 -6.86 -0.19
CA ASN A 483 34.40 -6.15 -0.83
C ASN A 483 33.33 -7.10 -1.42
N SER A 484 33.11 -8.25 -0.80
CA SER A 484 32.14 -9.23 -1.27
C SER A 484 30.71 -8.84 -0.90
N TYR A 485 30.53 -8.02 0.14
CA TYR A 485 29.23 -7.65 0.72
C TYR A 485 28.41 -8.85 1.22
N ASP A 486 29.03 -10.04 1.31
CA ASP A 486 28.38 -11.31 1.59
C ASP A 486 29.30 -12.24 2.40
N TRP A 487 28.68 -13.10 3.22
CA TRP A 487 29.35 -14.07 4.07
C TRP A 487 29.70 -15.38 3.36
N THR A 488 29.18 -15.59 2.15
CA THR A 488 29.40 -16.80 1.34
C THR A 488 29.76 -16.44 -0.10
N VAL A 489 30.49 -17.36 -0.75
CA VAL A 489 30.79 -17.28 -2.20
C VAL A 489 29.67 -17.85 -3.08
N LEU A 490 28.60 -18.36 -2.48
CA LEU A 490 27.47 -19.02 -3.15
C LEU A 490 26.23 -18.12 -3.18
N ASP A 491 25.23 -18.48 -4.01
CA ASP A 491 23.89 -17.88 -4.01
C ASP A 491 23.93 -16.35 -4.12
N SER A 492 24.65 -15.85 -5.13
CA SER A 492 24.89 -14.41 -5.32
C SER A 492 23.61 -13.62 -5.58
N ASP A 493 22.58 -14.23 -6.15
CA ASP A 493 21.25 -13.63 -6.31
C ASP A 493 20.42 -13.66 -5.01
N GLY A 494 20.79 -14.48 -4.04
CA GLY A 494 20.12 -14.64 -2.75
C GLY A 494 18.87 -15.51 -2.79
N ARG A 495 18.57 -16.20 -3.90
CA ARG A 495 17.30 -16.91 -4.07
C ARG A 495 17.15 -18.04 -3.07
N LEU A 496 18.17 -18.90 -2.91
CA LEU A 496 18.10 -20.07 -2.03
C LEU A 496 17.99 -19.65 -0.56
N ARG A 497 18.64 -18.55 -0.20
CA ARG A 497 18.56 -17.97 1.14
C ARG A 497 17.23 -17.28 1.44
N SER A 498 16.64 -16.61 0.45
CA SER A 498 15.26 -16.12 0.53
C SER A 498 14.27 -17.27 0.74
N GLU A 499 14.42 -18.37 0.00
CA GLU A 499 13.61 -19.58 0.17
C GLU A 499 13.80 -20.17 1.57
N ASN A 500 15.04 -20.28 2.05
CA ASN A 500 15.34 -20.79 3.39
C ASN A 500 14.68 -19.95 4.51
N TRP A 501 14.74 -18.63 4.43
CA TRP A 501 14.10 -17.73 5.40
C TRP A 501 12.58 -17.64 5.26
N SER A 502 12.00 -18.18 4.19
CA SER A 502 10.55 -18.26 3.98
C SER A 502 9.92 -19.54 4.53
N LYS A 503 10.73 -20.51 5.00
CA LYS A 503 10.22 -21.76 5.57
C LYS A 503 9.52 -21.54 6.91
N THR A 504 8.42 -22.26 7.11
CA THR A 504 7.61 -22.26 8.33
C THR A 504 7.66 -23.59 9.09
N ASP A 505 8.40 -24.57 8.59
CA ASP A 505 8.57 -25.91 9.20
C ASP A 505 9.50 -25.92 10.42
N GLY A 506 10.06 -24.76 10.80
CA GLY A 506 11.02 -24.62 11.89
C GLY A 506 12.46 -25.03 11.54
N SER A 507 12.75 -25.38 10.29
CA SER A 507 14.11 -25.71 9.82
C SER A 507 14.99 -24.48 9.56
N SER A 508 14.38 -23.30 9.59
CA SER A 508 15.04 -22.00 9.45
C SER A 508 15.24 -21.33 10.82
N ILE A 509 15.40 -20.01 10.85
CA ILE A 509 15.64 -19.26 12.10
C ILE A 509 14.38 -18.95 12.90
N CYS A 510 13.19 -19.05 12.32
CA CYS A 510 11.92 -18.79 13.00
C CYS A 510 11.27 -20.08 13.53
N PRO A 511 10.41 -20.02 14.56
CA PRO A 511 9.71 -21.19 15.08
C PRO A 511 8.72 -21.79 14.06
N VAL A 512 8.28 -23.04 14.31
CA VAL A 512 7.25 -23.71 13.50
C VAL A 512 6.00 -22.84 13.39
N GLY A 513 5.49 -22.67 12.17
CA GLY A 513 4.37 -21.78 11.82
C GLY A 513 4.77 -20.32 11.57
N TYR A 514 6.06 -19.99 11.68
CA TYR A 514 6.57 -18.63 11.51
C TYR A 514 7.76 -18.60 10.56
N ARG A 515 7.95 -17.45 9.90
CA ARG A 515 9.07 -17.20 8.99
C ARG A 515 9.57 -15.76 9.09
N VAL A 516 10.67 -15.47 8.41
CA VAL A 516 11.12 -14.08 8.25
C VAL A 516 10.15 -13.36 7.30
N PRO A 517 9.71 -12.15 7.63
CA PRO A 517 8.76 -11.41 6.79
C PRO A 517 9.40 -10.96 5.49
N THR A 518 8.60 -10.85 4.43
CA THR A 518 9.01 -10.19 3.19
C THR A 518 9.08 -8.68 3.40
N LEU A 519 9.76 -7.99 2.49
CA LEU A 519 9.83 -6.53 2.52
C LEU A 519 8.44 -5.88 2.43
N ALA A 520 7.55 -6.46 1.62
CA ALA A 520 6.18 -5.97 1.47
C ALA A 520 5.37 -6.12 2.76
N GLU A 521 5.60 -7.19 3.53
CA GLU A 521 4.93 -7.43 4.81
C GLU A 521 5.41 -6.44 5.87
N LEU A 522 6.73 -6.24 6.01
CA LEU A 522 7.26 -5.20 6.90
C LEU A 522 6.67 -3.84 6.53
N ARG A 523 6.66 -3.50 5.23
CA ARG A 523 6.11 -2.24 4.72
C ARG A 523 4.61 -2.10 5.03
N GLY A 524 3.86 -3.20 4.98
CA GLY A 524 2.43 -3.26 5.32
C GLY A 524 2.13 -3.16 6.82
N GLU A 525 3.06 -3.52 7.71
CA GLU A 525 2.92 -3.24 9.14
C GLU A 525 3.31 -1.82 9.51
N THR A 526 4.16 -1.22 8.68
CA THR A 526 4.70 0.10 8.91
C THR A 526 4.07 1.14 7.99
N ILE A 527 2.76 1.04 7.70
CA ILE A 527 2.02 1.94 6.79
C ILE A 527 2.18 3.43 7.17
N SER A 528 2.52 3.74 8.42
CA SER A 528 2.86 5.10 8.87
C SER A 528 4.20 5.65 8.34
N ILE A 529 5.09 4.80 7.82
CA ILE A 529 6.44 5.14 7.33
C ILE A 529 6.44 5.85 5.98
N SER A 530 5.39 5.69 5.16
CA SER A 530 5.28 6.43 3.89
C SER A 530 4.91 7.92 4.08
N ASN A 531 4.65 8.36 5.31
CA ASN A 531 4.55 9.77 5.65
C ASN A 531 5.93 10.21 6.17
N ALA A 532 6.50 11.28 5.61
CA ALA A 532 7.85 11.83 5.83
C ALA A 532 8.20 12.29 7.28
N LYS A 533 7.76 11.57 8.32
CA LYS A 533 8.00 11.82 9.75
C LYS A 533 8.21 10.57 10.60
N SER A 534 8.22 9.36 10.03
CA SER A 534 8.48 8.16 10.82
C SER A 534 9.97 8.04 11.13
N ASN A 535 10.28 7.83 12.41
CA ASN A 535 11.63 7.64 12.92
C ASN A 535 11.63 6.51 13.96
N ASN A 536 12.79 6.24 14.56
CA ASN A 536 12.96 5.20 15.57
C ASN A 536 11.98 5.31 16.75
N THR A 537 11.60 6.52 17.15
CA THR A 537 10.69 6.77 18.27
C THR A 537 9.27 6.36 17.93
N GLU A 538 8.81 6.66 16.71
CA GLU A 538 7.49 6.25 16.24
C GLU A 538 7.40 4.73 16.02
N LEU A 539 8.47 4.11 15.49
CA LEU A 539 8.57 2.66 15.37
C LEU A 539 8.56 1.93 16.72
N TYR A 540 9.20 2.51 17.74
CA TYR A 540 9.13 1.97 19.09
C TYR A 540 7.73 2.10 19.73
N LYS A 541 6.98 3.16 19.39
CA LYS A 541 5.59 3.33 19.86
C LYS A 541 4.60 2.43 19.12
N SER A 542 4.97 1.85 17.97
CA SER A 542 4.13 0.93 17.21
C SER A 542 3.84 -0.36 17.98
N PHE A 543 2.90 -1.17 17.47
CA PHE A 543 2.55 -2.46 18.09
C PHE A 543 3.71 -3.45 18.11
N LEU A 544 4.68 -3.34 17.18
CA LEU A 544 5.87 -4.21 17.11
C LEU A 544 7.02 -3.77 18.04
N LYS A 545 6.96 -2.52 18.53
CA LYS A 545 7.95 -1.92 19.44
C LYS A 545 9.40 -2.15 19.02
N PHE A 546 9.75 -1.82 17.78
CA PHE A 546 11.12 -2.02 17.29
C PHE A 546 12.12 -1.14 18.08
N PRO A 547 13.18 -1.73 18.67
CA PRO A 547 14.21 -0.98 19.35
C PRO A 547 15.28 -0.46 18.39
N SER A 548 16.02 0.57 18.81
CA SER A 548 17.28 0.96 18.16
C SER A 548 18.39 -0.05 18.50
N SER A 549 18.26 -1.25 17.92
CA SER A 549 19.13 -2.40 18.18
C SER A 549 20.53 -2.27 17.59
N GLY A 550 20.78 -1.31 16.72
CA GLY A 550 21.95 -1.27 15.87
C GLY A 550 22.03 -2.46 14.91
N PHE A 551 23.22 -2.70 14.39
CA PHE A 551 23.57 -3.86 13.57
C PHE A 551 24.99 -4.32 13.91
N ARG A 552 25.39 -5.47 13.38
CA ARG A 552 26.74 -6.00 13.48
C ARG A 552 27.42 -5.85 12.13
N SER A 553 28.47 -5.03 12.05
CA SER A 553 29.17 -4.72 10.80
C SER A 553 29.78 -5.99 10.18
N GLY A 554 29.47 -6.24 8.90
CA GLY A 554 30.10 -7.28 8.08
C GLY A 554 31.58 -7.00 7.88
N GLU A 555 32.01 -5.75 7.89
CA GLU A 555 33.40 -5.38 7.68
C GLU A 555 34.27 -5.70 8.91
N SER A 556 33.80 -5.38 10.13
CA SER A 556 34.62 -5.48 11.35
C SER A 556 34.13 -6.51 12.37
N GLY A 557 32.88 -6.95 12.23
CA GLY A 557 32.14 -7.73 13.21
C GLY A 557 31.74 -6.95 14.47
N SER A 558 31.93 -5.62 14.48
CA SER A 558 31.59 -4.72 15.60
C SER A 558 30.09 -4.47 15.69
N LEU A 559 29.58 -4.13 16.89
CA LEU A 559 28.18 -3.78 17.11
C LEU A 559 27.98 -2.27 17.06
N ASP A 560 27.42 -1.78 15.96
CA ASP A 560 27.35 -0.36 15.63
C ASP A 560 25.92 0.19 15.75
N GLY A 561 25.79 1.49 16.04
CA GLY A 561 24.50 2.19 16.07
C GLY A 561 23.55 1.80 17.23
N ARG A 562 23.99 0.98 18.18
CA ARG A 562 23.14 0.55 19.31
C ARG A 562 22.64 1.74 20.13
N GLY A 563 21.32 1.87 20.25
CA GLY A 563 20.64 2.93 20.99
C GLY A 563 20.26 4.15 20.15
N SER A 564 20.77 4.29 18.93
CA SER A 564 20.48 5.41 18.02
C SER A 564 19.91 4.98 16.67
N TYR A 565 20.27 3.79 16.21
CA TYR A 565 19.89 3.22 14.91
C TYR A 565 19.33 1.81 15.09
N GLY A 566 18.44 1.37 14.20
CA GLY A 566 17.89 0.02 14.21
C GLY A 566 17.74 -0.54 12.81
N VAL A 567 17.93 -1.86 12.71
CA VAL A 567 17.84 -2.60 11.46
C VAL A 567 17.10 -3.92 11.69
N VAL A 568 16.07 -4.16 10.88
CA VAL A 568 15.29 -5.40 10.90
C VAL A 568 15.31 -6.01 9.50
N TRP A 569 15.80 -7.24 9.41
CA TRP A 569 15.87 -7.96 8.15
C TRP A 569 14.49 -8.32 7.59
N SER A 570 14.40 -8.30 6.25
CA SER A 570 13.36 -9.01 5.50
C SER A 570 13.94 -10.27 4.84
N SER A 571 13.07 -11.17 4.38
CA SER A 571 13.44 -12.32 3.54
C SER A 571 13.69 -11.95 2.07
N SER A 572 13.55 -10.68 1.68
CA SER A 572 13.62 -10.27 0.28
C SER A 572 15.07 -9.97 -0.18
N ALA A 573 15.52 -10.69 -1.20
CA ALA A 573 16.79 -10.45 -1.88
C ALA A 573 16.71 -9.27 -2.86
N LYS A 574 17.81 -8.52 -3.03
CA LYS A 574 17.93 -7.42 -4.00
C LYS A 574 19.33 -7.33 -4.61
N GLY A 575 19.53 -7.98 -5.76
CA GLY A 575 20.83 -8.01 -6.43
C GLY A 575 21.88 -8.68 -5.54
N ALA A 576 23.02 -8.04 -5.34
CA ALA A 576 24.07 -8.50 -4.40
C ALA A 576 23.75 -8.23 -2.92
N TYR A 577 22.67 -7.49 -2.64
CA TYR A 577 22.27 -7.11 -1.30
C TYR A 577 20.96 -7.80 -0.90
N SER A 578 20.50 -7.52 0.32
CA SER A 578 19.16 -7.90 0.76
C SER A 578 18.46 -6.74 1.42
N SER A 579 17.13 -6.74 1.39
CA SER A 579 16.34 -5.62 1.86
C SER A 579 16.06 -5.69 3.35
N ALA A 580 16.09 -4.53 4.02
CA ALA A 580 15.82 -4.39 5.43
C ALA A 580 14.99 -3.12 5.72
N LEU A 581 14.39 -3.08 6.89
CA LEU A 581 13.85 -1.87 7.50
C LEU A 581 14.96 -1.21 8.31
N HIS A 582 15.27 0.04 7.99
CA HIS A 582 16.26 0.88 8.63
C HIS A 582 15.56 2.02 9.36
N PHE A 583 16.09 2.44 10.51
CA PHE A 583 15.51 3.57 11.22
C PHE A 583 16.49 4.23 12.19
N SER A 584 16.48 5.56 12.19
CA SER A 584 17.28 6.46 13.01
C SER A 584 16.39 7.46 13.74
N SER A 585 16.97 8.42 14.46
CA SER A 585 16.21 9.55 15.02
C SER A 585 15.58 10.44 13.95
N ASN A 586 16.13 10.44 12.74
CA ASN A 586 15.74 11.34 11.67
C ASN A 586 14.63 10.74 10.80
N ASP A 587 14.73 9.44 10.54
CA ASP A 587 13.96 8.77 9.51
C ASP A 587 13.82 7.26 9.78
N ALA A 588 12.90 6.66 9.07
CA ALA A 588 12.73 5.23 8.95
C ALA A 588 12.41 4.93 7.49
N ASP A 589 13.12 3.99 6.91
CA ASP A 589 13.06 3.72 5.48
C ASP A 589 13.35 2.25 5.20
N ILE A 590 13.00 1.84 3.99
CA ILE A 590 13.29 0.50 3.50
C ILE A 590 14.42 0.62 2.49
N GLY A 591 15.52 -0.05 2.81
CA GLY A 591 16.77 0.02 2.08
C GLY A 591 17.37 -1.35 1.86
N ASN A 592 18.60 -1.36 1.34
CA ASN A 592 19.40 -2.56 1.15
C ASN A 592 20.57 -2.54 2.12
N LEU A 593 20.96 -3.72 2.59
CA LEU A 593 22.09 -3.92 3.49
C LEU A 593 22.96 -5.09 2.99
N ASN A 594 24.25 -5.06 3.31
CA ASN A 594 25.18 -6.11 2.95
C ASN A 594 24.75 -7.41 3.65
N ARG A 595 24.79 -8.52 2.94
CA ARG A 595 24.39 -9.83 3.50
C ARG A 595 25.35 -10.30 4.58
N ALA A 596 26.61 -9.82 4.55
CA ALA A 596 27.60 -10.01 5.61
C ALA A 596 27.26 -9.29 6.92
N ASP A 597 26.44 -8.23 6.89
CA ASP A 597 25.99 -7.55 8.10
C ASP A 597 25.05 -8.45 8.91
N GLY A 598 25.18 -8.37 10.23
CA GLY A 598 24.29 -9.00 11.19
C GLY A 598 23.19 -8.03 11.59
N ALA A 599 21.92 -8.34 11.31
CA ALA A 599 20.81 -7.52 11.77
C ALA A 599 19.73 -8.36 12.47
N THR A 600 18.82 -7.67 13.15
CA THR A 600 17.80 -8.34 13.95
C THR A 600 16.69 -8.89 13.07
N VAL A 601 15.99 -9.91 13.55
CA VAL A 601 14.88 -10.56 12.84
C VAL A 601 13.65 -10.57 13.73
N ARG A 602 12.50 -10.27 13.13
CA ARG A 602 11.18 -10.40 13.74
C ARG A 602 10.32 -11.33 12.91
N CYS A 603 9.87 -12.45 13.48
CA CYS A 603 9.12 -13.43 12.71
C CYS A 603 7.63 -13.11 12.60
N ILE A 604 7.05 -13.48 11.46
CA ILE A 604 5.64 -13.36 11.11
C ILE A 604 5.03 -14.77 10.95
N GLY A 605 3.79 -14.95 11.38
CA GLY A 605 3.01 -16.18 11.27
C GLY A 605 2.24 -16.29 9.96
N GLU A 606 2.02 -17.52 9.53
CA GLU A 606 1.11 -17.91 8.44
C GLU A 606 -0.24 -18.40 8.97
#